data_AF-A0A3E4ZDI7-F1
#
_entry.id   AF-A0A3E4ZDI7-F1
#
_cell.length_a   1.000
_cell.length_b   1.000
_cell.length_c   1.000
_cell.angle_alpha   90.00
_cell.angle_beta   90.00
_cell.angle_gamma   90.00
#
_symmetry.space_group_name_H-M   'P 1'
#
loop_
_entity.id
_entity.type
_entity.pdbx_description
1 polymer ?
#
loop_
_entity_poly.entity_id
_entity_poly.type
_entity_poly.pdbx_seq_one_letter_code
_entity_poly.pdbx_strand_id
1 'polypeptide(L)'
;MGVLSSCGEDRSGEYYALIATKTWIYEVMQENYLFYEDIPAEEKLDFFKKPAEFLTSAASSKDQKNGYVFSHVDSVLTTSRATSTYPCFGFEAALVRTDGGTNALRVLYTQPNSPAEEAGLKRGDWIIAVDNQKVSTSDYSTYITRPTKAYSFTLGKYNPYPEDVDDPEFNYIEFDTLGVAQMPEPRYVEEQDVLKSGIISAGTRKAFYLLYNEFGESTDALKEVFSQLNGQQFDDIILDLRYNPGGYVNTSHQLCSALAPATAIGQPFLNMIYNDKINKTETLNFESSSLTGETSISYQNLYVLTSGNTASASEIVINCLKPYMEGRLYQVGTATYGKNVAQQLFTNAEAPGIELWLTTTYLSNSQGYYDYFTNGLLPDYEIEENYGGELGDFGSAEDQLLQPVLYKMANGSFPVITNPDESEDATTLSRSRTSKHVQLLVDPIAQKPHYNRIKK
;
A
#
# COMPACT_ATOMS: atom_id res chain seq x y z
N MET A 1 -3.74 42.69 61.74
CA MET A 1 -4.35 41.64 60.90
C MET A 1 -4.59 42.22 59.53
N GLY A 2 -3.67 42.01 58.59
CA GLY A 2 -3.90 42.29 57.17
C GLY A 2 -4.31 40.98 56.51
N VAL A 3 -5.54 40.91 56.01
CA VAL A 3 -6.02 39.77 55.23
C VAL A 3 -5.42 39.92 53.82
N LEU A 4 -4.47 39.06 53.47
CA LEU A 4 -4.02 38.91 52.09
C LEU A 4 -5.12 38.16 51.33
N SER A 5 -5.94 38.89 50.58
CA SER A 5 -6.86 38.31 49.60
C SER A 5 -6.05 37.97 48.35
N SER A 6 -5.76 36.69 48.15
CA SER A 6 -5.22 36.17 46.89
C SER A 6 -6.37 36.08 45.89
N CYS A 7 -6.52 37.07 45.00
CA CYS A 7 -7.37 36.94 43.82
C CYS A 7 -6.69 35.98 42.84
N GLY A 8 -6.97 34.69 42.93
CA GLY A 8 -6.70 33.76 41.84
C GLY A 8 -7.68 34.06 40.71
N GLU A 9 -7.18 34.40 39.53
CA GLU A 9 -8.03 34.42 38.33
C GLU A 9 -8.54 33.00 38.06
N ASP A 10 -9.85 32.85 37.90
CA ASP A 10 -10.45 31.60 37.46
C ASP A 10 -10.09 31.37 35.98
N ARG A 11 -9.11 30.50 35.75
CA ARG A 11 -8.64 30.09 34.41
C ARG A 11 -9.20 28.73 33.97
N SER A 12 -10.23 28.23 34.65
CA SER A 12 -10.85 26.95 34.30
C SER A 12 -11.36 26.94 32.85
N GLY A 13 -11.91 28.05 32.37
CA GLY A 13 -12.34 28.19 30.97
C GLY A 13 -11.20 28.06 29.94
N GLU A 14 -10.03 28.65 30.22
CA GLU A 14 -8.85 28.52 29.36
C GLU A 14 -8.30 27.08 29.38
N TYR A 15 -8.33 26.43 30.54
CA TYR A 15 -7.96 25.02 30.70
C TYR A 15 -8.87 24.10 29.87
N TYR A 16 -10.19 24.24 29.99
CA TYR A 16 -11.14 23.41 29.23
C TYR A 16 -11.03 23.61 27.73
N ALA A 17 -10.82 24.85 27.26
CA ALA A 17 -10.60 25.13 25.85
C ALA A 17 -9.33 24.43 25.30
N LEU A 18 -8.27 24.33 26.11
CA LEU A 18 -7.03 23.68 25.71
C LEU A 18 -7.15 22.16 25.60
N ILE A 19 -8.02 21.52 26.39
CA ILE A 19 -8.16 20.05 26.41
C ILE A 19 -9.36 19.53 25.62
N ALA A 20 -10.35 20.37 25.31
CA ALA A 20 -11.65 19.98 24.73
C ALA A 20 -11.56 18.95 23.59
N THR A 21 -10.68 19.17 22.61
CA THR A 21 -10.48 18.23 21.50
C THR A 21 -10.03 16.84 21.97
N LYS A 22 -9.11 16.76 22.95
CA LYS A 22 -8.57 15.48 23.44
C LYS A 22 -9.59 14.79 24.34
N THR A 23 -10.35 15.56 25.12
CA THR A 23 -11.53 15.08 25.84
C THR A 23 -12.54 14.44 24.87
N TRP A 24 -12.89 15.14 23.79
CA TRP A 24 -13.76 14.58 22.75
C TRP A 24 -13.20 13.29 22.12
N ILE A 25 -11.91 13.26 21.75
CA ILE A 25 -11.27 12.03 21.23
C ILE A 25 -11.40 10.89 22.24
N TYR A 26 -11.10 11.15 23.51
CA TYR A 26 -11.19 10.15 24.58
C TYR A 26 -12.62 9.60 24.74
N GLU A 27 -13.63 10.47 24.77
CA GLU A 27 -15.04 10.06 24.86
C GLU A 27 -15.47 9.21 23.66
N VAL A 28 -15.09 9.60 22.44
CA VAL A 28 -15.36 8.80 21.23
C VAL A 28 -14.68 7.44 21.32
N MET A 29 -13.42 7.39 21.79
CA MET A 29 -12.69 6.14 21.99
C MET A 29 -13.37 5.23 23.01
N GLN A 30 -13.81 5.76 24.15
CA GLN A 30 -14.45 4.96 25.20
C GLN A 30 -15.69 4.22 24.71
N GLU A 31 -16.45 4.79 23.78
CA GLU A 31 -17.68 4.18 23.26
C GLU A 31 -17.47 3.34 21.99
N ASN A 32 -16.66 3.83 21.06
CA ASN A 32 -16.61 3.30 19.70
C ASN A 32 -15.36 2.48 19.38
N TYR A 33 -14.29 2.63 20.17
CA TYR A 33 -13.01 1.97 19.86
C TYR A 33 -13.15 0.46 19.98
N LEU A 34 -12.64 -0.28 18.99
CA LEU A 34 -12.66 -1.73 19.00
C LEU A 34 -11.95 -2.31 20.23
N PHE A 35 -10.92 -1.60 20.71
CA PHE A 35 -10.09 -2.00 21.83
C PHE A 35 -10.27 -1.08 23.05
N TYR A 36 -11.50 -0.61 23.29
CA TYR A 36 -11.80 0.37 24.35
C TYR A 36 -11.34 -0.10 25.75
N GLU A 37 -11.32 -1.41 26.02
CA GLU A 37 -10.86 -1.97 27.30
C GLU A 37 -9.36 -1.74 27.57
N ASP A 38 -8.57 -1.55 26.51
CA ASP A 38 -7.13 -1.32 26.61
C ASP A 38 -6.78 0.18 26.77
N ILE A 39 -7.78 1.08 26.78
CA ILE A 39 -7.55 2.52 26.96
C ILE A 39 -6.99 2.76 28.37
N PRO A 40 -5.85 3.47 28.52
CA PRO A 40 -5.32 3.81 29.83
C PRO A 40 -6.31 4.64 30.66
N ALA A 41 -6.31 4.45 31.98
CA ALA A 41 -7.07 5.30 32.89
C ALA A 41 -6.75 6.78 32.68
N GLU A 42 -7.77 7.64 32.80
CA GLU A 42 -7.71 9.07 32.47
C GLU A 42 -6.53 9.79 33.14
N GLU A 43 -6.25 9.47 34.41
CA GLU A 43 -5.15 10.06 35.18
C GLU A 43 -3.74 9.71 34.67
N LYS A 44 -3.63 8.74 33.76
CA LYS A 44 -2.37 8.36 33.09
C LYS A 44 -2.21 9.02 31.72
N LEU A 45 -3.22 9.73 31.24
CA LEU A 45 -3.21 10.41 29.95
C LEU A 45 -2.85 11.88 30.11
N ASP A 46 -2.19 12.43 29.08
CA ASP A 46 -1.82 13.84 29.02
C ASP A 46 -2.66 14.55 27.95
N PHE A 47 -3.71 15.24 28.41
CA PHE A 47 -4.65 15.97 27.56
C PHE A 47 -4.07 17.27 26.98
N PHE A 48 -2.85 17.67 27.33
CA PHE A 48 -2.17 18.83 26.74
C PHE A 48 -1.40 18.50 25.46
N LYS A 49 -1.28 17.20 25.13
CA LYS A 49 -0.68 16.75 23.88
C LYS A 49 -1.44 17.25 22.66
N LYS A 50 -0.75 17.27 21.51
CA LYS A 50 -1.42 17.41 20.21
C LYS A 50 -2.41 16.24 20.01
N PRO A 51 -3.53 16.43 19.28
CA PRO A 51 -4.54 15.39 19.09
C PRO A 51 -3.98 14.03 18.62
N ALA A 52 -3.10 14.00 17.63
CA ALA A 52 -2.49 12.77 17.13
C ALA A 52 -1.57 12.08 18.18
N GLU A 53 -0.81 12.86 18.94
CA GLU A 53 0.05 12.35 20.01
C GLU A 53 -0.76 11.82 21.20
N PHE A 54 -1.88 12.48 21.52
CA PHE A 54 -2.84 12.02 22.51
C PHE A 54 -3.43 10.67 22.11
N LEU A 55 -4.00 10.57 20.90
CA LEU A 55 -4.56 9.33 20.36
C LEU A 55 -3.55 8.19 20.39
N THR A 56 -2.33 8.44 19.90
CA THR A 56 -1.24 7.44 19.93
C THR A 56 -0.94 6.95 21.34
N SER A 57 -0.98 7.84 22.35
CA SER A 57 -0.73 7.45 23.73
C SER A 57 -1.89 6.73 24.41
N ALA A 58 -3.10 6.84 23.87
CA ALA A 58 -4.30 6.16 24.37
C ALA A 58 -4.62 4.85 23.64
N ALA A 59 -4.06 4.64 22.44
CA ALA A 59 -4.35 3.50 21.60
C ALA A 59 -3.78 2.17 22.17
N SER A 60 -4.60 1.12 22.11
CA SER A 60 -4.18 -0.27 22.35
C SER A 60 -2.99 -0.70 21.49
N SER A 61 -2.16 -1.57 22.05
CA SER A 61 -1.13 -2.30 21.29
C SER A 61 -1.69 -3.22 20.18
N LYS A 62 -3.00 -3.53 20.19
CA LYS A 62 -3.69 -4.30 19.13
C LYS A 62 -4.09 -3.44 17.93
N ASP A 63 -4.12 -2.12 18.08
CA ASP A 63 -4.39 -1.17 16.99
C ASP A 63 -3.13 -0.69 16.31
N GLN A 64 -2.09 -1.52 16.31
CA GLN A 64 -0.85 -1.22 15.64
C GLN A 64 -0.20 -2.47 15.12
N LYS A 65 0.59 -2.31 14.07
CA LYS A 65 1.51 -3.33 13.59
C LYS A 65 2.80 -2.65 13.15
N ASN A 66 3.94 -3.31 13.40
CA ASN A 66 5.28 -2.80 13.09
C ASN A 66 5.59 -1.39 13.64
N GLY A 67 4.99 -1.02 14.79
CA GLY A 67 5.19 0.28 15.43
C GLY A 67 4.29 1.42 14.91
N TYR A 68 3.30 1.10 14.08
CA TYR A 68 2.39 2.08 13.49
C TYR A 68 0.96 1.84 13.93
N VAL A 69 0.36 2.87 14.53
CA VAL A 69 -1.02 2.87 15.00
C VAL A 69 -1.97 3.10 13.82
N PHE A 70 -3.03 2.30 13.69
CA PHE A 70 -4.00 2.44 12.60
C PHE A 70 -5.01 3.55 12.84
N SER A 71 -5.44 3.75 14.10
CA SER A 71 -6.23 4.94 14.43
C SER A 71 -5.39 6.20 14.30
N HIS A 72 -5.95 7.22 13.67
CA HIS A 72 -5.24 8.45 13.37
C HIS A 72 -6.12 9.69 13.38
N VAL A 73 -5.47 10.84 13.36
CA VAL A 73 -6.11 12.14 13.24
C VAL A 73 -5.69 12.72 11.88
N ASP A 74 -6.69 12.94 11.01
CA ASP A 74 -6.93 13.73 9.77
C ASP A 74 -7.21 15.25 9.94
N SER A 75 -6.79 16.11 9.00
CA SER A 75 -7.17 17.52 8.97
C SER A 75 -7.95 17.80 7.71
N VAL A 76 -9.13 18.38 7.88
CA VAL A 76 -10.02 18.81 6.78
C VAL A 76 -9.40 19.90 5.89
N LEU A 77 -8.29 20.52 6.33
CA LEU A 77 -7.59 21.56 5.56
C LEU A 77 -6.65 20.99 4.50
N THR A 78 -6.53 19.66 4.40
CA THR A 78 -5.79 19.00 3.31
C THR A 78 -6.65 19.02 2.04
N THR A 79 -6.12 19.59 0.96
CA THR A 79 -6.89 20.04 -0.21
C THR A 79 -7.39 18.92 -1.13
N SER A 80 -6.95 17.68 -0.95
CA SER A 80 -7.47 16.47 -1.62
C SER A 80 -6.71 15.23 -1.11
N ARG A 81 -7.36 14.07 -1.03
CA ARG A 81 -6.68 12.77 -0.83
C ARG A 81 -6.07 12.20 -2.12
N ALA A 82 -6.39 12.76 -3.27
CA ALA A 82 -5.80 12.37 -4.56
C ALA A 82 -4.54 13.19 -4.91
N THR A 83 -4.07 14.08 -4.04
CA THR A 83 -2.89 14.92 -4.29
C THR A 83 -1.86 14.70 -3.21
N SER A 84 -0.59 14.69 -3.62
CA SER A 84 0.54 14.53 -2.70
C SER A 84 0.49 15.55 -1.56
N THR A 85 0.88 15.11 -0.36
CA THR A 85 0.81 15.95 0.85
C THR A 85 1.85 17.09 0.87
N TYR A 86 2.93 16.93 0.12
CA TYR A 86 3.99 17.92 -0.08
C TYR A 86 4.33 18.00 -1.57
N PRO A 87 4.93 19.11 -2.02
CA PRO A 87 5.61 19.12 -3.31
C PRO A 87 6.60 17.96 -3.39
N CYS A 88 6.48 17.15 -4.44
CA CYS A 88 7.33 15.99 -4.68
C CYS A 88 7.66 15.88 -6.18
N PHE A 89 8.47 14.87 -6.53
CA PHE A 89 8.73 14.55 -7.93
C PHE A 89 7.75 13.53 -8.52
N GLY A 90 6.89 12.93 -7.70
CA GLY A 90 5.89 11.95 -8.13
C GLY A 90 6.47 10.61 -8.57
N PHE A 91 7.46 10.08 -7.86
CA PHE A 91 7.92 8.71 -8.03
C PHE A 91 8.18 8.04 -6.69
N GLU A 92 8.15 6.71 -6.71
CA GLU A 92 8.50 5.87 -5.59
C GLU A 92 9.82 5.15 -5.86
N ALA A 93 10.70 5.07 -4.87
CA ALA A 93 11.96 4.37 -5.04
C ALA A 93 12.48 3.74 -3.74
N ALA A 94 12.89 2.49 -3.77
CA ALA A 94 13.57 1.85 -2.66
C ALA A 94 14.99 2.40 -2.48
N LEU A 95 15.44 2.63 -1.25
CA LEU A 95 16.87 2.82 -0.99
C LEU A 95 17.49 1.46 -0.76
N VAL A 96 18.52 1.15 -1.54
CA VAL A 96 19.26 -0.10 -1.40
C VAL A 96 20.74 0.17 -1.20
N ARG A 97 21.44 -0.83 -0.68
CA ARG A 97 22.90 -0.89 -0.58
C ARG A 97 23.38 -2.14 -1.24
N THR A 98 24.32 -2.00 -2.15
CA THR A 98 24.99 -3.11 -2.80
C THR A 98 26.09 -3.71 -1.91
N ASP A 99 26.59 -4.89 -2.25
CA ASP A 99 27.73 -5.52 -1.56
C ASP A 99 28.99 -4.65 -1.54
N GLY A 100 29.23 -3.86 -2.59
CA GLY A 100 30.31 -2.88 -2.65
C GLY A 100 30.16 -1.72 -1.66
N GLY A 101 29.03 -1.65 -0.94
CA GLY A 101 28.72 -0.60 0.03
C GLY A 101 28.14 0.67 -0.59
N THR A 102 27.84 0.68 -1.90
CA THR A 102 27.22 1.82 -2.58
C THR A 102 25.73 1.86 -2.27
N ASN A 103 25.22 3.01 -1.82
CA ASN A 103 23.78 3.21 -1.76
C ASN A 103 23.27 3.75 -3.10
N ALA A 104 22.10 3.29 -3.53
CA ALA A 104 21.41 3.77 -4.71
C ALA A 104 19.89 3.74 -4.50
N LEU A 105 19.16 4.56 -5.25
CA LEU A 105 17.70 4.50 -5.28
C LEU A 105 17.26 3.61 -6.44
N ARG A 106 16.36 2.67 -6.15
CA ARG A 106 15.77 1.76 -7.12
C ARG A 106 14.33 2.20 -7.40
N VAL A 107 14.09 2.76 -8.58
CA VAL A 107 12.77 3.31 -8.93
C VAL A 107 11.74 2.18 -9.06
N LEU A 108 10.64 2.29 -8.33
CA LEU A 108 9.57 1.30 -8.32
C LEU A 108 8.47 1.67 -9.31
N TYR A 109 8.05 2.93 -9.32
CA TYR A 109 7.09 3.48 -10.27
C TYR A 109 7.10 5.01 -10.27
N THR A 110 6.50 5.62 -11.29
CA THR A 110 6.26 7.06 -11.42
C THR A 110 4.76 7.32 -11.51
N GLN A 111 4.31 8.46 -11.01
CA GLN A 111 2.96 8.98 -11.21
C GLN A 111 2.87 9.65 -12.59
N PRO A 112 1.74 9.51 -13.30
CA PRO A 112 1.49 10.26 -14.54
C PRO A 112 1.51 11.77 -14.32
N ASN A 113 1.93 12.54 -15.33
CA ASN A 113 2.02 14.00 -15.31
C ASN A 113 2.89 14.57 -14.17
N SER A 114 3.85 13.78 -13.69
CA SER A 114 4.76 14.16 -12.61
C SER A 114 6.10 14.69 -13.12
N PRO A 115 6.86 15.46 -12.32
CA PRO A 115 8.23 15.82 -12.66
C PRO A 115 9.13 14.61 -13.00
N ALA A 116 8.94 13.47 -12.34
CA ALA A 116 9.72 12.27 -12.61
C ALA A 116 9.41 11.64 -13.97
N GLU A 117 8.14 11.61 -14.37
CA GLU A 117 7.75 11.19 -15.71
C GLU A 117 8.28 12.16 -16.78
N GLU A 118 8.19 13.48 -16.54
CA GLU A 118 8.76 14.50 -17.42
C GLU A 118 10.28 14.34 -17.61
N ALA A 119 10.98 13.95 -16.55
CA ALA A 119 12.42 13.66 -16.56
C ALA A 119 12.76 12.34 -17.27
N GLY A 120 11.76 11.53 -17.66
CA GLY A 120 11.92 10.25 -18.32
C GLY A 120 12.35 9.11 -17.40
N LEU A 121 12.18 9.28 -16.08
CA LEU A 121 12.48 8.25 -15.09
C LEU A 121 11.50 7.07 -15.24
N LYS A 122 11.99 5.85 -15.11
CA LYS A 122 11.20 4.63 -15.27
C LYS A 122 11.39 3.69 -14.11
N ARG A 123 10.40 2.81 -13.93
CA ARG A 123 10.54 1.62 -13.08
C ARG A 123 11.81 0.86 -13.47
N GLY A 124 12.57 0.44 -12.48
CA GLY A 124 13.82 -0.26 -12.69
C GLY A 124 15.00 0.63 -13.06
N ASP A 125 14.88 1.96 -13.00
CA ASP A 125 16.06 2.82 -13.04
C ASP A 125 16.83 2.74 -11.71
N TRP A 126 18.16 2.81 -11.80
CA TRP A 126 19.04 3.02 -10.66
C TRP A 126 19.48 4.48 -10.62
N ILE A 127 19.21 5.20 -9.53
CA ILE A 127 19.77 6.53 -9.29
C ILE A 127 20.96 6.37 -8.35
N ILE A 128 22.16 6.61 -8.87
CA ILE A 128 23.43 6.35 -8.16
C ILE A 128 24.08 7.62 -7.60
N ALA A 129 23.69 8.79 -8.11
CA ALA A 129 24.12 10.08 -7.60
C ALA A 129 23.08 11.17 -7.86
N VAL A 130 23.08 12.21 -7.03
CA VAL A 130 22.24 13.40 -7.14
C VAL A 130 23.14 14.64 -7.05
N ASP A 131 23.06 15.55 -8.02
CA ASP A 131 23.96 16.72 -8.12
C ASP A 131 25.45 16.34 -8.03
N ASN A 132 25.82 15.24 -8.70
CA ASN A 132 27.15 14.60 -8.67
C ASN A 132 27.63 14.13 -7.28
N GLN A 133 26.75 14.06 -6.29
CA GLN A 133 27.03 13.50 -4.97
C GLN A 133 26.42 12.09 -4.87
N LYS A 134 27.17 11.15 -4.30
CA LYS A 134 26.66 9.78 -4.05
C LYS A 134 25.46 9.84 -3.11
N VAL A 135 24.48 8.97 -3.36
CA VAL A 135 23.30 8.86 -2.49
C VAL A 135 23.71 8.35 -1.10
N SER A 136 23.22 9.00 -0.05
CA SER A 136 23.33 8.51 1.33
C SER A 136 21.95 8.19 1.92
N THR A 137 21.94 7.45 3.03
CA THR A 137 20.71 7.14 3.78
C THR A 137 20.00 8.37 4.31
N SER A 138 20.75 9.42 4.68
CA SER A 138 20.17 10.68 5.18
C SER A 138 19.47 11.49 4.10
N ASP A 139 19.82 11.28 2.83
CA ASP A 139 19.28 12.10 1.74
C ASP A 139 17.96 11.57 1.18
N TYR A 140 17.54 10.36 1.57
CA TYR A 140 16.33 9.71 1.07
C TYR A 140 15.10 10.62 1.17
N SER A 141 14.89 11.22 2.34
CA SER A 141 13.78 12.15 2.58
C SER A 141 13.88 13.39 1.69
N THR A 142 15.09 13.91 1.47
CA THR A 142 15.33 15.08 0.63
C THR A 142 15.04 14.83 -0.84
N TYR A 143 15.29 13.62 -1.36
CA TYR A 143 15.11 13.33 -2.78
C TYR A 143 13.75 12.72 -3.12
N ILE A 144 13.18 11.93 -2.21
CA ILE A 144 11.94 11.18 -2.46
C ILE A 144 10.74 11.87 -1.82
N THR A 145 10.77 12.11 -0.51
CA THR A 145 9.55 12.45 0.23
C THR A 145 9.29 13.96 0.36
N ARG A 146 10.35 14.78 0.45
CA ARG A 146 10.27 16.24 0.65
C ARG A 146 11.36 17.01 -0.12
N PRO A 147 11.45 16.86 -1.44
CA PRO A 147 12.31 17.72 -2.25
C PRO A 147 11.84 19.18 -2.21
N THR A 148 12.80 20.10 -2.31
CA THR A 148 12.54 21.56 -2.22
C THR A 148 13.04 22.36 -3.42
N LYS A 149 13.75 21.72 -4.35
CA LYS A 149 14.32 22.33 -5.55
C LYS A 149 14.51 21.28 -6.65
N ALA A 150 14.81 21.72 -7.88
CA ALA A 150 15.26 20.84 -8.95
C ALA A 150 16.62 20.16 -8.63
N TYR A 151 16.86 19.00 -9.26
CA TYR A 151 18.09 18.22 -9.11
C TYR A 151 18.54 17.60 -10.45
N SER A 152 19.78 17.13 -10.48
CA SER A 152 20.28 16.25 -11.54
C SER A 152 20.51 14.84 -11.01
N PHE A 153 19.78 13.85 -11.53
CA PHE A 153 19.88 12.45 -11.11
C PHE A 153 20.76 11.68 -12.08
N THR A 154 21.86 11.11 -11.59
CA THR A 154 22.73 10.24 -12.39
C THR A 154 22.16 8.83 -12.37
N LEU A 155 21.83 8.32 -13.57
CA LEU A 155 21.29 6.99 -13.77
C LEU A 155 22.42 5.97 -13.99
N GLY A 156 22.24 4.77 -13.44
CA GLY A 156 23.21 3.68 -13.53
C GLY A 156 22.61 2.38 -14.06
N LYS A 157 23.49 1.50 -14.53
CA LYS A 157 23.20 0.08 -14.72
C LYS A 157 24.00 -0.70 -13.68
N TYR A 158 23.30 -1.42 -12.82
CA TYR A 158 23.95 -2.27 -11.82
C TYR A 158 24.56 -3.50 -12.49
N ASN A 159 25.83 -3.74 -12.20
CA ASN A 159 26.57 -4.93 -12.60
C ASN A 159 26.88 -5.71 -11.33
N PRO A 160 26.18 -6.81 -11.00
CA PRO A 160 26.47 -7.59 -9.79
C PRO A 160 27.88 -8.19 -9.85
N TYR A 161 28.48 -8.43 -8.67
CA TYR A 161 29.79 -9.05 -8.59
C TYR A 161 29.73 -10.46 -9.22
N PRO A 162 30.64 -10.82 -10.14
CA PRO A 162 30.61 -12.14 -10.76
C PRO A 162 30.85 -13.24 -9.72
N GLU A 163 29.94 -14.23 -9.64
CA GLU A 163 30.05 -15.31 -8.64
C GLU A 163 31.31 -16.19 -8.83
N ASP A 164 31.84 -16.28 -10.05
CA ASP A 164 32.97 -17.15 -10.42
C ASP A 164 34.34 -16.45 -10.40
N VAL A 165 34.43 -15.22 -9.91
CA VAL A 165 35.69 -14.46 -9.86
C VAL A 165 36.23 -14.44 -8.43
N ASP A 166 37.22 -15.29 -8.16
CA ASP A 166 38.02 -15.28 -6.92
C ASP A 166 39.38 -14.62 -7.19
N ASP A 167 39.34 -13.38 -7.67
CA ASP A 167 40.53 -12.56 -7.94
C ASP A 167 40.47 -11.26 -7.13
N PRO A 168 41.33 -11.08 -6.11
CA PRO A 168 41.35 -9.88 -5.29
C PRO A 168 41.83 -8.62 -6.05
N GLU A 169 42.42 -8.77 -7.24
CA GLU A 169 42.80 -7.67 -8.13
C GLU A 169 41.73 -7.35 -9.21
N PHE A 170 40.60 -8.07 -9.22
CA PHE A 170 39.53 -7.82 -10.17
C PHE A 170 38.95 -6.40 -9.98
N ASN A 171 39.19 -5.53 -10.97
CA ASN A 171 38.67 -4.17 -10.98
C ASN A 171 37.17 -4.18 -11.32
N TYR A 172 36.36 -4.41 -10.29
CA TYR A 172 34.91 -4.45 -10.37
C TYR A 172 34.30 -3.05 -10.52
N ILE A 173 33.58 -2.84 -11.62
CA ILE A 173 32.76 -1.64 -11.84
C ILE A 173 31.32 -2.00 -11.51
N GLU A 174 30.88 -1.59 -10.33
CA GLU A 174 29.55 -1.88 -9.79
C GLU A 174 28.41 -1.23 -10.57
N PHE A 175 28.67 -0.05 -11.15
CA PHE A 175 27.69 0.67 -11.95
C PHE A 175 28.32 1.29 -13.20
N ASP A 176 27.71 0.99 -14.35
CA ASP A 176 27.92 1.80 -15.54
C ASP A 176 27.02 3.02 -15.48
N THR A 177 27.58 4.22 -15.70
CA THR A 177 26.76 5.44 -15.80
C THR A 177 26.03 5.44 -17.13
N LEU A 178 24.70 5.48 -17.09
CA LEU A 178 23.85 5.50 -18.30
C LEU A 178 23.56 6.92 -18.77
N GLY A 179 23.49 7.89 -17.86
CA GLY A 179 23.19 9.27 -18.19
C GLY A 179 22.75 10.08 -16.99
N VAL A 180 22.25 11.29 -17.26
CA VAL A 180 21.71 12.19 -16.24
C VAL A 180 20.29 12.59 -16.61
N ALA A 181 19.33 12.30 -15.74
CA ALA A 181 17.97 12.81 -15.80
C ALA A 181 17.92 14.19 -15.13
N GLN A 182 17.47 15.21 -15.85
CA GLN A 182 17.23 16.55 -15.30
C GLN A 182 15.88 16.55 -14.62
N MET A 183 15.87 16.54 -13.29
CA MET A 183 14.64 16.52 -12.49
C MET A 183 14.11 17.95 -12.32
N PRO A 184 12.90 18.28 -12.82
CA PRO A 184 12.29 19.61 -12.67
C PRO A 184 12.05 19.99 -11.20
N GLU A 185 11.59 21.23 -10.95
CA GLU A 185 11.20 21.63 -9.58
C GLU A 185 10.04 20.76 -9.05
N PRO A 186 10.04 20.42 -7.74
CA PRO A 186 9.00 19.62 -7.15
C PRO A 186 7.69 20.40 -7.08
N ARG A 187 6.58 19.70 -7.26
CA ARG A 187 5.23 20.28 -7.23
C ARG A 187 4.25 19.31 -6.60
N TYR A 188 3.04 19.79 -6.29
CA TYR A 188 1.95 18.91 -5.90
C TYR A 188 1.61 18.01 -7.09
N VAL A 189 1.61 16.69 -6.86
CA VAL A 189 1.35 15.68 -7.89
C VAL A 189 0.02 15.00 -7.56
N GLU A 190 -0.83 14.83 -8.56
CA GLU A 190 -2.01 13.99 -8.44
C GLU A 190 -1.59 12.52 -8.45
N GLU A 191 -1.96 11.79 -7.40
CA GLU A 191 -1.66 10.37 -7.25
C GLU A 191 -2.80 9.58 -7.87
N GLN A 192 -2.50 8.86 -8.95
CA GLN A 192 -3.49 8.09 -9.68
C GLN A 192 -3.70 6.73 -9.02
N ASP A 193 -4.97 6.36 -8.80
CA ASP A 193 -5.34 5.05 -8.25
C ASP A 193 -5.06 3.93 -9.27
N VAL A 194 -5.23 4.19 -10.57
CA VAL A 194 -4.94 3.26 -11.66
C VAL A 194 -3.64 3.69 -12.34
N LEU A 195 -2.57 2.89 -12.18
CA LEU A 195 -1.28 3.19 -12.80
C LEU A 195 -1.11 2.55 -14.18
N LYS A 196 -1.78 1.41 -14.43
CA LYS A 196 -1.71 0.72 -15.72
C LYS A 196 -2.90 -0.21 -15.91
N SER A 197 -3.43 -0.29 -17.12
CA SER A 197 -4.39 -1.31 -17.53
C SER A 197 -4.12 -1.79 -18.96
N GLY A 198 -4.59 -2.99 -19.31
CA GLY A 198 -4.53 -3.48 -20.68
C GLY A 198 -4.68 -4.99 -20.82
N ILE A 199 -4.74 -5.47 -22.07
CA ILE A 199 -4.78 -6.91 -22.36
C ILE A 199 -3.36 -7.44 -22.50
N ILE A 200 -3.06 -8.50 -21.76
CA ILE A 200 -1.84 -9.27 -21.88
C ILE A 200 -2.17 -10.67 -22.39
N SER A 201 -1.21 -11.33 -23.06
CA SER A 201 -1.40 -12.67 -23.62
C SER A 201 -0.32 -13.63 -23.11
N ALA A 202 -0.71 -14.86 -22.82
CA ALA A 202 0.19 -15.94 -22.48
C ALA A 202 -0.30 -17.25 -23.10
N GLY A 203 0.50 -17.84 -23.99
CA GLY A 203 0.06 -18.96 -24.82
C GLY A 203 -1.16 -18.57 -25.65
N THR A 204 -2.24 -19.35 -25.55
CA THR A 204 -3.51 -19.07 -26.24
C THR A 204 -4.49 -18.24 -25.41
N ARG A 205 -4.14 -17.88 -24.17
CA ARG A 205 -5.03 -17.16 -23.25
C ARG A 205 -4.75 -15.67 -23.22
N LYS A 206 -5.79 -14.89 -22.91
CA LYS A 206 -5.70 -13.45 -22.68
C LYS A 206 -6.12 -13.11 -21.26
N ALA A 207 -5.45 -12.15 -20.65
CA ALA A 207 -5.87 -11.59 -19.36
C ALA A 207 -6.04 -10.08 -19.46
N PHE A 208 -7.02 -9.54 -18.75
CA PHE A 208 -7.06 -8.11 -18.45
C PHE A 208 -6.18 -7.84 -17.23
N TYR A 209 -5.12 -7.06 -17.42
CA TYR A 209 -4.21 -6.60 -16.38
C TYR A 209 -4.66 -5.24 -15.86
N LEU A 210 -4.67 -5.08 -14.54
CA LEU A 210 -4.96 -3.82 -13.85
C LEU A 210 -3.99 -3.63 -12.67
N LEU A 211 -3.12 -2.63 -12.75
CA LEU A 211 -2.33 -2.14 -11.63
C LEU A 211 -3.12 -1.07 -10.89
N TYR A 212 -3.68 -1.46 -9.75
CA TYR A 212 -4.54 -0.61 -8.92
C TYR A 212 -3.85 -0.34 -7.59
N ASN A 213 -3.47 0.92 -7.36
CA ASN A 213 -2.46 1.30 -6.39
C ASN A 213 -3.03 1.95 -5.11
N GLU A 214 -4.29 2.37 -5.11
CA GLU A 214 -5.01 2.80 -3.90
C GLU A 214 -6.53 2.62 -4.09
N PHE A 215 -7.25 2.30 -3.03
CA PHE A 215 -8.72 2.35 -3.01
C PHE A 215 -9.18 3.76 -2.65
N GLY A 216 -9.12 4.68 -3.61
CA GLY A 216 -9.56 6.06 -3.46
C GLY A 216 -11.06 6.21 -3.15
N GLU A 217 -11.47 7.41 -2.75
CA GLU A 217 -12.88 7.73 -2.46
C GLU A 217 -13.73 7.76 -3.74
N SER A 218 -13.18 8.31 -4.82
CA SER A 218 -13.82 8.28 -6.14
C SER A 218 -13.61 6.93 -6.80
N THR A 219 -14.62 6.49 -7.55
CA THR A 219 -14.54 5.26 -8.36
C THR A 219 -14.49 5.53 -9.85
N ASP A 220 -14.27 6.78 -10.26
CA ASP A 220 -14.33 7.18 -11.67
C ASP A 220 -13.22 6.54 -12.51
N ALA A 221 -11.99 6.45 -11.97
CA ALA A 221 -10.89 5.74 -12.63
C ALA A 221 -11.23 4.25 -12.84
N LEU A 222 -11.85 3.60 -11.85
CA LEU A 222 -12.33 2.23 -11.99
C LEU A 222 -13.45 2.12 -13.04
N LYS A 223 -14.43 3.02 -13.05
CA LYS A 223 -15.48 3.03 -14.08
C LYS A 223 -14.89 3.17 -15.48
N GLU A 224 -13.88 4.02 -15.66
CA GLU A 224 -13.18 4.19 -16.93
C GLU A 224 -12.51 2.87 -17.35
N VAL A 225 -11.74 2.24 -16.46
CA VAL A 225 -11.10 0.93 -16.70
C VAL A 225 -12.14 -0.13 -17.07
N PHE A 226 -13.24 -0.23 -16.32
CA PHE A 226 -14.27 -1.23 -16.55
C PHE A 226 -15.03 -0.97 -17.86
N SER A 227 -15.20 0.28 -18.28
CA SER A 227 -15.78 0.61 -19.59
C SER A 227 -14.93 0.09 -20.76
N GLN A 228 -13.60 -0.01 -20.58
CA GLN A 228 -12.69 -0.55 -21.59
C GLN A 228 -12.89 -2.06 -21.80
N LEU A 229 -13.46 -2.77 -20.81
CA LEU A 229 -13.74 -4.21 -20.90
C LEU A 229 -14.91 -4.53 -21.83
N ASN A 230 -15.77 -3.55 -22.13
CA ASN A 230 -16.95 -3.74 -22.94
C ASN A 230 -16.60 -4.28 -24.33
N GLY A 231 -17.10 -5.48 -24.65
CA GLY A 231 -16.85 -6.14 -25.94
C GLY A 231 -15.47 -6.78 -26.07
N GLN A 232 -14.62 -6.72 -25.03
CA GLN A 232 -13.36 -7.45 -25.01
C GLN A 232 -13.58 -8.90 -24.57
N GLN A 233 -12.79 -9.81 -25.15
CA GLN A 233 -12.76 -11.21 -24.77
C GLN A 233 -11.41 -11.54 -24.14
N PHE A 234 -11.46 -11.97 -22.90
CA PHE A 234 -10.31 -12.44 -22.12
C PHE A 234 -10.72 -13.62 -21.26
N ASP A 235 -9.75 -14.44 -20.91
CA ASP A 235 -9.94 -15.65 -20.12
C ASP A 235 -9.70 -15.40 -18.63
N ASP A 236 -8.91 -14.40 -18.27
CA ASP A 236 -8.46 -14.14 -16.91
C ASP A 236 -8.44 -12.65 -16.58
N ILE A 237 -8.40 -12.33 -15.29
CA ILE A 237 -8.10 -10.98 -14.78
C ILE A 237 -6.85 -11.09 -13.91
N ILE A 238 -5.95 -10.12 -14.04
CA ILE A 238 -4.79 -9.97 -13.16
C ILE A 238 -4.93 -8.61 -12.49
N LEU A 239 -5.23 -8.64 -11.20
CA LEU A 239 -5.34 -7.47 -10.35
C LEU A 239 -4.03 -7.32 -9.56
N ASP A 240 -3.22 -6.36 -9.94
CA ASP A 240 -1.93 -6.10 -9.31
C ASP A 240 -2.10 -5.09 -8.18
N LEU A 241 -2.03 -5.59 -6.94
CA LEU A 241 -2.15 -4.83 -5.69
C LEU A 241 -0.83 -4.82 -4.92
N ARG A 242 0.29 -5.15 -5.57
CA ARG A 242 1.58 -5.33 -4.89
C ARG A 242 2.01 -4.10 -4.11
N TYR A 243 1.60 -2.91 -4.54
CA TYR A 243 1.93 -1.63 -3.92
C TYR A 243 0.72 -0.93 -3.25
N ASN A 244 -0.41 -1.61 -3.13
CA ASN A 244 -1.67 -1.00 -2.68
C ASN A 244 -1.90 -1.14 -1.15
N PRO A 245 -1.83 -0.04 -0.37
CA PRO A 245 -2.02 -0.06 1.09
C PRO A 245 -3.49 -0.17 1.53
N GLY A 246 -4.42 -0.29 0.59
CA GLY A 246 -5.86 -0.32 0.83
C GLY A 246 -6.50 1.03 0.56
N GLY A 247 -7.43 1.44 1.43
CA GLY A 247 -8.22 2.66 1.28
C GLY A 247 -9.67 2.42 1.68
N TYR A 248 -10.63 2.97 0.94
CA TYR A 248 -12.05 2.94 1.28
C TYR A 248 -12.66 1.55 1.09
N VAL A 249 -13.31 1.03 2.15
CA VAL A 249 -14.07 -0.23 2.13
C VAL A 249 -15.17 -0.22 1.07
N ASN A 250 -15.83 0.92 0.86
CA ASN A 250 -16.85 1.05 -0.18
C ASN A 250 -16.28 0.83 -1.60
N THR A 251 -15.08 1.34 -1.88
CA THR A 251 -14.44 1.17 -3.19
C THR A 251 -14.04 -0.29 -3.41
N SER A 252 -13.54 -0.99 -2.38
CA SER A 252 -13.28 -2.42 -2.50
C SER A 252 -14.55 -3.24 -2.64
N HIS A 253 -15.64 -2.86 -1.96
CA HIS A 253 -16.95 -3.49 -2.13
C HIS A 253 -17.47 -3.37 -3.57
N GLN A 254 -17.35 -2.19 -4.19
CA GLN A 254 -17.74 -1.99 -5.59
C GLN A 254 -16.87 -2.81 -6.56
N LEU A 255 -15.55 -2.85 -6.36
CA LEU A 255 -14.63 -3.68 -7.15
C LEU A 255 -14.94 -5.17 -6.99
N CYS A 256 -15.10 -5.64 -5.76
CA CYS A 256 -15.43 -7.04 -5.49
C CYS A 256 -16.78 -7.44 -6.07
N SER A 257 -17.78 -6.56 -5.97
CA SER A 257 -19.09 -6.78 -6.58
C SER A 257 -19.03 -6.86 -8.11
N ALA A 258 -18.10 -6.13 -8.76
CA ALA A 258 -17.88 -6.23 -10.19
C ALA A 258 -17.13 -7.51 -10.60
N LEU A 259 -16.23 -7.99 -9.74
CA LEU A 259 -15.42 -9.19 -9.99
C LEU A 259 -16.13 -10.48 -9.56
N ALA A 260 -17.10 -10.42 -8.64
CA ALA A 260 -17.73 -11.60 -8.08
C ALA A 260 -18.49 -12.41 -9.14
N PRO A 261 -18.56 -13.74 -9.00
CA PRO A 261 -19.46 -14.56 -9.82
C PRO A 261 -20.90 -14.08 -9.67
N ALA A 262 -21.69 -14.13 -10.73
CA ALA A 262 -23.10 -13.71 -10.71
C ALA A 262 -23.94 -14.42 -9.62
N THR A 263 -23.54 -15.64 -9.22
CA THR A 263 -24.17 -16.40 -8.13
C THR A 263 -23.91 -15.85 -6.73
N ALA A 264 -22.91 -14.99 -6.56
CA ALA A 264 -22.58 -14.36 -5.28
C ALA A 264 -23.40 -13.08 -5.04
N ILE A 265 -24.03 -12.50 -6.05
CA ILE A 265 -24.84 -11.28 -5.90
C ILE A 265 -25.97 -11.51 -4.90
N GLY A 266 -26.10 -10.60 -3.93
CA GLY A 266 -27.03 -10.70 -2.80
C GLY A 266 -26.55 -11.59 -1.64
N GLN A 267 -25.40 -12.28 -1.76
CA GLN A 267 -24.80 -13.06 -0.68
C GLN A 267 -23.90 -12.19 0.21
N PRO A 268 -23.65 -12.61 1.47
CA PRO A 268 -22.72 -11.90 2.36
C PRO A 268 -21.33 -11.72 1.74
N PHE A 269 -20.82 -10.50 1.77
CA PHE A 269 -19.49 -10.13 1.29
C PHE A 269 -18.53 -9.93 2.47
N LEU A 270 -18.85 -8.97 3.34
CA LEU A 270 -17.99 -8.52 4.42
C LEU A 270 -18.83 -8.33 5.69
N ASN A 271 -18.35 -8.88 6.81
CA ASN A 271 -18.90 -8.62 8.13
C ASN A 271 -17.97 -7.67 8.89
N MET A 272 -18.51 -6.54 9.31
CA MET A 272 -17.87 -5.55 10.17
C MET A 272 -18.33 -5.78 11.62
N ILE A 273 -17.43 -6.31 12.45
CA ILE A 273 -17.72 -6.75 13.81
C ILE A 273 -17.28 -5.65 14.79
N TYR A 274 -18.23 -5.03 15.49
CA TYR A 274 -17.96 -3.95 16.45
C TYR A 274 -17.64 -4.49 17.84
N ASN A 275 -17.24 -3.59 18.74
CA ASN A 275 -17.08 -3.90 20.17
C ASN A 275 -18.42 -4.30 20.82
N ASP A 276 -18.33 -4.82 22.05
CA ASP A 276 -19.47 -5.30 22.84
C ASP A 276 -20.35 -4.19 23.43
N LYS A 277 -19.86 -2.94 23.54
CA LYS A 277 -20.69 -1.77 23.85
C LYS A 277 -21.71 -1.47 22.75
N ILE A 278 -21.28 -1.58 21.49
CA ILE A 278 -22.16 -1.41 20.33
C ILE A 278 -22.95 -2.70 20.07
N ASN A 279 -22.35 -3.86 20.35
CA ASN A 279 -22.94 -5.20 20.21
C ASN A 279 -23.59 -5.43 18.83
N LYS A 280 -22.89 -5.04 17.76
CA LYS A 280 -23.36 -5.07 16.38
C LYS A 280 -22.37 -5.83 15.49
N THR A 281 -22.91 -6.60 14.55
CA THR A 281 -22.20 -7.00 13.34
C THR A 281 -22.98 -6.45 12.15
N GLU A 282 -22.33 -5.66 11.31
CA GLU A 282 -22.89 -5.18 10.06
C GLU A 282 -22.41 -6.05 8.91
N THR A 283 -23.34 -6.56 8.10
CA THR A 283 -23.02 -7.38 6.93
C THR A 283 -23.30 -6.57 5.68
N LEU A 284 -22.26 -6.36 4.88
CA LEU A 284 -22.38 -5.90 3.50
C LEU A 284 -22.57 -7.14 2.62
N ASN A 285 -23.53 -7.10 1.71
CA ASN A 285 -23.73 -8.14 0.70
C ASN A 285 -23.11 -7.72 -0.63
N PHE A 286 -22.80 -8.65 -1.52
CA PHE A 286 -22.48 -8.30 -2.90
C PHE A 286 -23.69 -7.65 -3.58
N GLU A 287 -23.45 -6.62 -4.37
CA GLU A 287 -24.49 -5.85 -5.07
C GLU A 287 -24.22 -5.80 -6.57
N SER A 288 -25.19 -5.34 -7.36
CA SER A 288 -24.91 -4.97 -8.74
C SER A 288 -23.94 -3.78 -8.75
N SER A 289 -22.72 -3.97 -9.25
CA SER A 289 -21.71 -2.91 -9.25
C SER A 289 -22.00 -1.85 -10.31
N SER A 290 -21.96 -0.58 -9.91
CA SER A 290 -22.05 0.54 -10.85
C SER A 290 -20.82 0.65 -11.76
N LEU A 291 -19.70 -0.03 -11.43
CA LEU A 291 -18.47 -0.01 -12.23
C LEU A 291 -18.66 -0.63 -13.61
N THR A 292 -19.48 -1.68 -13.70
CA THR A 292 -19.69 -2.43 -14.95
C THR A 292 -20.79 -1.84 -15.83
N GLY A 293 -21.60 -0.91 -15.31
CA GLY A 293 -22.85 -0.52 -15.95
C GLY A 293 -23.74 -1.74 -16.21
N GLU A 294 -24.23 -1.88 -17.45
CA GLU A 294 -25.03 -3.05 -17.89
C GLU A 294 -24.18 -4.24 -18.35
N THR A 295 -22.85 -4.13 -18.36
CA THR A 295 -21.97 -5.16 -18.90
C THR A 295 -21.75 -6.28 -17.89
N SER A 296 -21.93 -7.53 -18.33
CA SER A 296 -21.46 -8.69 -17.56
C SER A 296 -20.03 -9.02 -17.94
N ILE A 297 -19.13 -9.06 -16.95
CA ILE A 297 -17.76 -9.50 -17.15
C ILE A 297 -17.70 -11.01 -16.92
N SER A 298 -17.17 -11.73 -17.91
CA SER A 298 -16.97 -13.18 -17.83
C SER A 298 -15.50 -13.49 -17.98
N TYR A 299 -14.96 -14.22 -17.00
CA TYR A 299 -13.57 -14.67 -16.98
C TYR A 299 -13.50 -15.97 -16.16
N GLN A 300 -12.38 -16.68 -16.25
CA GLN A 300 -12.14 -17.97 -15.59
C GLN A 300 -11.38 -17.77 -14.28
N ASN A 301 -10.21 -17.13 -14.29
CA ASN A 301 -9.41 -16.94 -13.08
C ASN A 301 -9.14 -15.47 -12.75
N LEU A 302 -9.09 -15.17 -11.45
CA LEU A 302 -8.58 -13.92 -10.89
C LEU A 302 -7.21 -14.20 -10.27
N TYR A 303 -6.18 -13.54 -10.78
CA TYR A 303 -4.87 -13.51 -10.14
C TYR A 303 -4.73 -12.19 -9.39
N VAL A 304 -4.31 -12.25 -8.13
CA VAL A 304 -4.02 -11.06 -7.33
C VAL A 304 -2.54 -11.03 -7.00
N LEU A 305 -1.82 -10.02 -7.51
CA LEU A 305 -0.41 -9.84 -7.18
C LEU A 305 -0.28 -9.06 -5.87
N THR A 306 0.48 -9.60 -4.92
CA THR A 306 0.57 -9.04 -3.56
C THR A 306 2.01 -8.88 -3.07
N SER A 307 2.18 -8.00 -2.09
CA SER A 307 3.38 -7.93 -1.27
C SER A 307 3.03 -7.71 0.19
N GLY A 308 4.03 -7.59 1.06
CA GLY A 308 3.86 -7.18 2.46
C GLY A 308 3.23 -5.79 2.64
N ASN A 309 3.13 -4.97 1.58
CA ASN A 309 2.41 -3.70 1.59
C ASN A 309 0.91 -3.84 1.25
N THR A 310 0.49 -4.94 0.62
CA THR A 310 -0.93 -5.15 0.29
C THR A 310 -1.75 -5.21 1.57
N ALA A 311 -2.60 -4.22 1.84
CA ALA A 311 -3.22 -4.07 3.16
C ALA A 311 -4.71 -3.67 3.09
N SER A 312 -5.46 -3.93 4.17
CA SER A 312 -6.79 -3.36 4.42
C SER A 312 -7.77 -3.65 3.27
N ALA A 313 -8.30 -2.64 2.57
CA ALA A 313 -9.22 -2.80 1.45
C ALA A 313 -8.70 -3.73 0.35
N SER A 314 -7.38 -3.80 0.12
CA SER A 314 -6.75 -4.78 -0.78
C SER A 314 -6.88 -6.22 -0.27
N GLU A 315 -6.78 -6.42 1.04
CA GLU A 315 -6.95 -7.73 1.68
C GLU A 315 -8.42 -8.15 1.73
N ILE A 316 -9.36 -7.19 1.83
CA ILE A 316 -10.80 -7.45 1.68
C ILE A 316 -11.07 -8.10 0.32
N VAL A 317 -10.44 -7.64 -0.77
CA VAL A 317 -10.63 -8.23 -2.11
C VAL A 317 -10.34 -9.73 -2.08
N ILE A 318 -9.19 -10.12 -1.55
CA ILE A 318 -8.76 -11.52 -1.50
C ILE A 318 -9.66 -12.28 -0.53
N ASN A 319 -9.80 -11.78 0.71
CA ASN A 319 -10.48 -12.48 1.79
C ASN A 319 -11.96 -12.73 1.51
N CYS A 320 -12.66 -11.75 0.93
CA CYS A 320 -14.10 -11.80 0.74
C CYS A 320 -14.53 -12.42 -0.60
N LEU A 321 -13.68 -12.41 -1.63
CA LEU A 321 -13.96 -13.14 -2.88
C LEU A 321 -13.62 -14.63 -2.78
N LYS A 322 -12.59 -15.00 -2.00
CA LYS A 322 -12.08 -16.38 -1.91
C LYS A 322 -13.16 -17.45 -1.63
N PRO A 323 -14.13 -17.25 -0.70
CA PRO A 323 -15.21 -18.21 -0.47
C PRO A 323 -16.11 -18.49 -1.69
N TYR A 324 -16.15 -17.58 -2.66
CA TYR A 324 -16.99 -17.67 -3.86
C TYR A 324 -16.20 -18.06 -5.11
N MET A 325 -14.87 -18.13 -5.01
CA MET A 325 -13.96 -18.31 -6.14
C MET A 325 -12.92 -19.41 -5.87
N GLU A 326 -13.31 -20.45 -5.12
CA GLU A 326 -12.45 -21.61 -4.86
C GLU A 326 -11.95 -22.23 -6.16
N GLY A 327 -10.64 -22.44 -6.26
CA GLY A 327 -9.98 -22.93 -7.48
C GLY A 327 -9.94 -21.94 -8.64
N ARG A 328 -10.31 -20.66 -8.42
CA ARG A 328 -10.36 -19.61 -9.46
C ARG A 328 -9.70 -18.30 -9.04
N LEU A 329 -9.56 -18.02 -7.75
CA LEU A 329 -8.78 -16.90 -7.22
C LEU A 329 -7.41 -17.40 -6.77
N TYR A 330 -6.34 -16.81 -7.28
CA TYR A 330 -4.97 -17.14 -6.92
C TYR A 330 -4.20 -15.90 -6.48
N GLN A 331 -3.63 -15.93 -5.28
CA GLN A 331 -2.71 -14.92 -4.79
C GLN A 331 -1.27 -15.30 -5.19
N VAL A 332 -0.53 -14.36 -5.79
CA VAL A 332 0.86 -14.55 -6.22
C VAL A 332 1.70 -13.41 -5.68
N GLY A 333 2.87 -13.71 -5.12
CA GLY A 333 3.74 -12.71 -4.51
C GLY A 333 4.12 -13.11 -3.09
N THR A 334 4.20 -12.15 -2.16
CA THR A 334 4.42 -12.45 -0.73
C THR A 334 3.14 -12.32 0.08
N ALA A 335 3.20 -12.74 1.34
CA ALA A 335 2.07 -12.59 2.26
C ALA A 335 1.69 -11.10 2.44
N THR A 336 0.39 -10.83 2.59
CA THR A 336 -0.13 -9.47 2.75
C THR A 336 0.22 -8.86 4.11
N TYR A 337 -0.10 -7.58 4.30
CA TYR A 337 0.23 -6.85 5.51
C TYR A 337 -0.45 -7.39 6.77
N GLY A 338 -1.71 -7.85 6.69
CA GLY A 338 -2.48 -8.37 7.82
C GLY A 338 -3.36 -7.33 8.53
N LYS A 339 -3.81 -6.26 7.88
CA LYS A 339 -4.70 -5.26 8.51
C LYS A 339 -6.15 -5.72 8.40
N ASN A 340 -6.59 -6.51 9.36
CA ASN A 340 -7.94 -7.08 9.44
C ASN A 340 -8.97 -6.18 10.16
N VAL A 341 -8.71 -4.87 10.23
CA VAL A 341 -9.55 -3.89 10.92
C VAL A 341 -9.82 -2.67 10.05
N ALA A 342 -10.98 -2.03 10.24
CA ALA A 342 -11.32 -0.77 9.59
C ALA A 342 -11.44 0.39 10.59
N GLN A 343 -11.11 1.58 10.09
CA GLN A 343 -11.33 2.84 10.79
C GLN A 343 -12.66 3.47 10.34
N GLN A 344 -13.34 4.13 11.27
CA GLN A 344 -14.49 4.98 10.99
C GLN A 344 -14.15 6.44 11.28
N LEU A 345 -14.65 7.33 10.44
CA LEU A 345 -14.49 8.78 10.60
C LEU A 345 -15.46 9.32 11.66
N PHE A 346 -14.91 10.10 12.58
CA PHE A 346 -15.63 10.91 13.56
C PHE A 346 -15.19 12.38 13.42
N THR A 347 -16.16 13.29 13.41
CA THR A 347 -15.93 14.73 13.31
C THR A 347 -16.61 15.46 14.48
N ASN A 348 -16.09 16.61 14.87
CA ASN A 348 -16.70 17.46 15.90
C ASN A 348 -16.91 18.89 15.37
N ALA A 349 -18.13 19.41 15.48
CA ALA A 349 -18.45 20.78 15.10
C ALA A 349 -17.67 21.83 15.89
N GLU A 350 -17.26 21.51 17.13
CA GLU A 350 -16.43 22.37 17.98
C GLU A 350 -14.93 22.27 17.67
N ALA A 351 -14.52 21.25 16.89
CA ALA A 351 -13.17 21.07 16.38
C ALA A 351 -13.19 20.81 14.86
N PRO A 352 -13.72 21.75 14.05
CA PRO A 352 -14.01 21.50 12.64
C PRO A 352 -12.75 21.24 11.79
N GLY A 353 -11.56 21.55 12.31
CA GLY A 353 -10.27 21.30 11.67
C GLY A 353 -9.78 19.85 11.71
N ILE A 354 -10.50 18.97 12.41
CA ILE A 354 -10.04 17.64 12.84
C ILE A 354 -11.01 16.54 12.38
N GLU A 355 -10.42 15.49 11.81
CA GLU A 355 -11.04 14.22 11.50
C GLU A 355 -10.38 13.13 12.36
N LEU A 356 -11.16 12.42 13.16
CA LEU A 356 -10.68 11.27 13.92
C LEU A 356 -11.04 9.99 13.15
N TRP A 357 -10.04 9.25 12.69
CA TRP A 357 -10.20 7.95 12.07
C TRP A 357 -9.88 6.88 13.11
N LEU A 358 -10.92 6.32 13.72
CA LEU A 358 -10.79 5.40 14.86
C LEU A 358 -11.06 3.96 14.42
N THR A 359 -10.22 3.02 14.81
CA THR A 359 -10.45 1.59 14.58
C THR A 359 -11.68 1.10 15.35
N THR A 360 -12.75 0.76 14.65
CA THR A 360 -14.04 0.40 15.27
C THR A 360 -14.45 -1.04 15.01
N THR A 361 -13.87 -1.72 14.00
CA THR A 361 -14.36 -3.02 13.55
C THR A 361 -13.27 -3.99 13.12
N TYR A 362 -13.49 -5.27 13.40
CA TYR A 362 -12.82 -6.37 12.67
C TYR A 362 -13.55 -6.66 11.36
N LEU A 363 -12.80 -7.15 10.37
CA LEU A 363 -13.25 -7.39 9.00
C LEU A 363 -13.17 -8.88 8.65
N SER A 364 -14.30 -9.57 8.63
CA SER A 364 -14.37 -10.99 8.29
C SER A 364 -15.14 -11.27 6.99
N ASN A 365 -14.78 -12.34 6.30
CA ASN A 365 -15.50 -12.77 5.10
C ASN A 365 -16.83 -13.48 5.45
N SER A 366 -17.53 -13.98 4.43
CA SER A 366 -18.81 -14.70 4.59
C SER A 366 -18.74 -15.97 5.43
N GLN A 367 -17.55 -16.53 5.64
CA GLN A 367 -17.30 -17.70 6.48
C GLN A 367 -16.81 -17.32 7.90
N GLY A 368 -16.76 -16.02 8.21
CA GLY A 368 -16.29 -15.51 9.49
C GLY A 368 -14.77 -15.49 9.65
N TYR A 369 -14.00 -15.68 8.58
CA TYR A 369 -12.54 -15.66 8.65
C TYR A 369 -12.00 -14.22 8.62
N TYR A 370 -11.31 -13.84 9.70
CA TYR A 370 -10.54 -12.60 9.85
C TYR A 370 -9.17 -12.80 10.52
N ASP A 371 -8.79 -14.05 10.79
CA ASP A 371 -7.56 -14.37 11.54
C ASP A 371 -6.34 -14.42 10.61
N TYR A 372 -5.97 -13.25 10.10
CA TYR A 372 -4.79 -13.02 9.26
C TYR A 372 -3.94 -11.85 9.76
N PHE A 373 -4.18 -11.37 10.99
CA PHE A 373 -3.45 -10.23 11.53
C PHE A 373 -1.94 -10.47 11.65
N THR A 374 -1.53 -11.65 12.12
CA THR A 374 -0.12 -11.94 12.37
C THR A 374 0.65 -12.11 11.07
N ASN A 375 0.19 -13.00 10.19
CA ASN A 375 0.95 -13.47 9.03
C ASN A 375 0.47 -12.90 7.69
N GLY A 376 -0.60 -12.11 7.67
CA GLY A 376 -1.28 -11.74 6.43
C GLY A 376 -1.98 -12.93 5.77
N LEU A 377 -2.57 -12.66 4.61
CA LEU A 377 -3.08 -13.66 3.70
C LEU A 377 -1.89 -14.26 2.94
N LEU A 378 -1.76 -15.59 3.01
CA LEU A 378 -0.65 -16.31 2.40
C LEU A 378 -0.89 -16.55 0.90
N PRO A 379 0.16 -16.41 0.06
CA PRO A 379 0.04 -16.59 -1.38
C PRO A 379 -0.13 -18.07 -1.75
N ASP A 380 -0.80 -18.33 -2.88
CA ASP A 380 -0.84 -19.64 -3.53
C ASP A 380 0.47 -19.94 -4.28
N TYR A 381 1.19 -18.90 -4.71
CA TYR A 381 2.55 -18.99 -5.24
C TYR A 381 3.44 -17.89 -4.67
N GLU A 382 4.43 -18.29 -3.86
CA GLU A 382 5.34 -17.37 -3.19
C GLU A 382 6.48 -16.90 -4.12
N ILE A 383 6.56 -15.60 -4.37
CA ILE A 383 7.66 -14.94 -5.07
C ILE A 383 7.81 -13.52 -4.56
N GLU A 384 9.04 -13.02 -4.47
CA GLU A 384 9.32 -11.66 -4.00
C GLU A 384 9.94 -10.84 -5.13
N GLU A 385 9.66 -9.54 -5.10
CA GLU A 385 10.27 -8.59 -6.02
C GLU A 385 11.76 -8.42 -5.71
N ASN A 386 12.62 -8.64 -6.70
CA ASN A 386 14.05 -8.55 -6.52
C ASN A 386 14.59 -7.16 -6.89
N TYR A 387 14.81 -6.31 -5.88
CA TYR A 387 15.35 -4.96 -6.10
C TYR A 387 16.76 -4.92 -6.70
N GLY A 388 17.55 -5.99 -6.56
CA GLY A 388 18.86 -6.12 -7.19
C GLY A 388 18.82 -6.68 -8.62
N GLY A 389 17.70 -7.28 -9.02
CA GLY A 389 17.47 -7.79 -10.36
C GLY A 389 16.84 -6.76 -11.30
N GLU A 390 16.53 -7.18 -12.52
CA GLU A 390 15.75 -6.37 -13.45
C GLU A 390 14.30 -6.24 -12.96
N LEU A 391 13.83 -5.01 -12.75
CA LEU A 391 12.43 -4.73 -12.48
C LEU A 391 11.77 -4.43 -13.83
N GLY A 392 11.27 -5.48 -14.49
CA GLY A 392 10.56 -5.34 -15.76
C GLY A 392 9.35 -4.41 -15.68
N ASP A 393 8.90 -3.95 -16.85
CA ASP A 393 7.73 -3.10 -16.98
C ASP A 393 6.48 -3.82 -16.44
N PHE A 394 5.63 -3.11 -15.72
CA PHE A 394 4.37 -3.68 -15.24
C PHE A 394 3.53 -4.29 -16.36
N GLY A 395 2.97 -5.48 -16.13
CA GLY A 395 2.15 -6.15 -17.13
C GLY A 395 2.94 -6.72 -18.33
N SER A 396 4.27 -6.80 -18.25
CA SER A 396 5.12 -7.42 -19.26
C SER A 396 5.71 -8.75 -18.81
N ALA A 397 6.26 -9.55 -19.73
CA ALA A 397 6.85 -10.85 -19.41
C ALA A 397 8.17 -10.72 -18.60
N GLU A 398 8.78 -9.54 -18.63
CA GLU A 398 9.96 -9.17 -17.88
C GLU A 398 9.64 -8.88 -16.39
N ASP A 399 8.38 -8.64 -16.03
CA ASP A 399 7.97 -8.47 -14.64
C ASP A 399 7.96 -9.82 -13.92
N GLN A 400 8.94 -10.01 -13.04
CA GLN A 400 9.16 -11.24 -12.30
C GLN A 400 7.91 -11.74 -11.55
N LEU A 401 7.10 -10.85 -10.97
CA LEU A 401 5.88 -11.23 -10.25
C LEU A 401 4.79 -11.74 -11.18
N LEU A 402 4.83 -11.34 -12.46
CA LEU A 402 3.87 -11.76 -13.48
C LEU A 402 4.24 -13.11 -14.10
N GLN A 403 5.53 -13.47 -14.13
CA GLN A 403 6.02 -14.70 -14.76
C GLN A 403 5.30 -15.99 -14.30
N PRO A 404 5.08 -16.25 -12.99
CA PRO A 404 4.34 -17.43 -12.55
C PRO A 404 2.90 -17.44 -13.05
N VAL A 405 2.27 -16.27 -13.13
CA VAL A 405 0.89 -16.12 -13.64
C VAL A 405 0.85 -16.42 -15.13
N LEU A 406 1.75 -15.85 -15.93
CA LEU A 406 1.82 -16.12 -17.37
C LEU A 406 2.09 -17.61 -17.64
N TYR A 407 2.97 -18.22 -16.85
CA TYR A 407 3.24 -19.66 -16.95
C TYR A 407 1.98 -20.47 -16.64
N LYS A 408 1.25 -20.14 -15.56
CA LYS A 408 0.00 -20.85 -15.21
C LYS A 408 -1.10 -20.63 -16.24
N MET A 409 -1.22 -19.45 -16.82
CA MET A 409 -2.14 -19.21 -17.94
C MET A 409 -1.79 -20.13 -19.11
N ALA A 410 -0.52 -20.19 -19.52
CA ALA A 410 -0.11 -21.02 -20.66
C ALA A 410 -0.24 -22.53 -20.40
N ASN A 411 0.00 -23.00 -19.17
CA ASN A 411 0.19 -24.42 -18.86
C ASN A 411 -0.86 -25.03 -17.90
N GLY A 412 -1.74 -24.23 -17.31
CA GLY A 412 -2.79 -24.65 -16.37
C GLY A 412 -2.34 -24.77 -14.90
N SER A 413 -1.05 -24.93 -14.63
CA SER A 413 -0.46 -24.99 -13.28
C SER A 413 0.65 -23.96 -13.09
N PHE A 414 0.87 -23.52 -11.85
CA PHE A 414 2.08 -22.77 -11.52
C PHE A 414 3.35 -23.59 -11.82
N PRO A 415 4.48 -22.92 -12.10
CA PRO A 415 5.73 -23.61 -12.31
C PRO A 415 6.19 -24.33 -11.04
N VAL A 416 6.93 -25.42 -11.20
CA VAL A 416 7.52 -26.13 -10.06
C VAL A 416 8.76 -25.36 -9.62
N ILE A 417 8.82 -25.03 -8.33
CA ILE A 417 10.00 -24.39 -7.73
C ILE A 417 11.02 -25.49 -7.43
N THR A 418 12.12 -25.52 -8.16
CA THR A 418 13.31 -26.34 -7.83
C THR A 418 14.34 -25.47 -7.12
N ASN A 419 15.15 -26.08 -6.24
CA ASN A 419 16.31 -25.39 -5.69
C ASN A 419 17.32 -25.13 -6.82
N PRO A 420 18.07 -24.01 -6.80
CA PRO A 420 19.03 -23.65 -7.84
C PRO A 420 20.09 -24.72 -8.14
N ASP A 421 20.34 -25.64 -7.19
CA ASP A 421 21.37 -26.69 -7.31
C ASP A 421 20.96 -27.89 -8.20
N GLU A 422 19.74 -27.93 -8.77
CA GLU A 422 19.22 -29.15 -9.42
C GLU A 422 18.72 -29.06 -10.88
N SER A 423 18.89 -27.98 -11.65
CA SER A 423 18.52 -28.05 -13.09
C SER A 423 19.15 -27.03 -14.04
N GLU A 424 19.78 -27.53 -15.12
CA GLU A 424 20.27 -26.78 -16.29
C GLU A 424 19.24 -26.60 -17.44
N ASP A 425 17.98 -27.02 -17.28
CA ASP A 425 16.98 -26.94 -18.37
C ASP A 425 15.85 -25.95 -18.11
N ALA A 426 15.53 -25.17 -19.14
CA ALA A 426 14.57 -24.06 -19.15
C ALA A 426 13.12 -24.49 -18.86
N THR A 427 12.75 -24.67 -17.58
CA THR A 427 11.35 -24.79 -17.11
C THR A 427 11.12 -24.26 -15.68
N THR A 428 12.12 -23.66 -15.03
CA THR A 428 12.12 -23.44 -13.58
C THR A 428 12.23 -21.96 -13.20
N LEU A 429 11.31 -21.45 -12.37
CA LEU A 429 11.45 -20.14 -11.72
C LEU A 429 12.17 -20.33 -10.37
N SER A 430 13.41 -19.82 -10.30
CA SER A 430 14.21 -19.83 -9.07
C SER A 430 13.60 -18.94 -7.98
N ARG A 431 13.73 -19.36 -6.71
CA ARG A 431 13.46 -18.51 -5.54
C ARG A 431 14.47 -17.38 -5.50
N SER A 432 14.17 -16.25 -6.13
CA SER A 432 14.87 -15.00 -5.80
C SER A 432 14.34 -14.48 -4.46
N ARG A 433 14.78 -15.08 -3.36
CA ARG A 433 14.97 -14.30 -2.13
C ARG A 433 16.04 -13.28 -2.51
N THR A 434 15.75 -11.98 -2.37
CA THR A 434 16.66 -10.83 -2.55
C THR A 434 18.05 -11.21 -3.08
N SER A 435 18.43 -10.79 -4.30
CA SER A 435 19.78 -11.10 -4.82
C SER A 435 20.79 -10.93 -3.68
N LYS A 436 21.63 -11.93 -3.43
CA LYS A 436 22.56 -11.95 -2.28
C LYS A 436 23.41 -10.66 -2.20
N HIS A 437 23.45 -9.91 -3.30
CA HIS A 437 24.26 -8.72 -3.53
C HIS A 437 23.63 -7.36 -3.22
N VAL A 438 22.34 -7.30 -2.85
CA VAL A 438 21.64 -6.03 -2.59
C VAL A 438 20.80 -6.10 -1.32
N GLN A 439 21.12 -5.23 -0.36
CA GLN A 439 20.39 -5.01 0.88
C GLN A 439 19.38 -3.87 0.73
N LEU A 440 18.13 -4.11 1.09
CA LEU A 440 17.10 -3.07 1.21
C LEU A 440 17.32 -2.24 2.50
N LEU A 441 17.51 -0.94 2.37
CA LEU A 441 17.70 -0.01 3.49
C LEU A 441 16.42 0.77 3.82
N VAL A 442 15.69 1.21 2.79
CA VAL A 442 14.38 1.83 2.91
C VAL A 442 13.45 1.19 1.92
N ASP A 443 12.41 0.55 2.44
CA ASP A 443 11.26 0.14 1.67
C ASP A 443 10.18 1.23 1.77
N PRO A 444 9.94 2.03 0.72
CA PRO A 444 8.89 3.05 0.76
C PRO A 444 7.49 2.46 0.82
N ILE A 445 7.27 1.34 0.12
CA ILE A 445 5.94 0.76 -0.01
C ILE A 445 5.55 0.10 1.30
N ALA A 446 6.48 -0.55 2.02
CA ALA A 446 6.20 -1.11 3.34
C ALA A 446 5.80 -0.06 4.39
N GLN A 447 6.02 1.24 4.14
CA GLN A 447 5.57 2.32 5.03
C GLN A 447 4.17 2.86 4.70
N LYS A 448 3.61 2.52 3.53
CA LYS A 448 2.33 3.07 3.07
C LYS A 448 1.09 2.66 3.84
N PRO A 449 0.96 1.43 4.36
CA PRO A 449 -0.18 1.07 5.19
C PRO A 449 -0.22 1.87 6.50
N HIS A 450 0.81 2.70 6.74
CA HIS A 450 1.11 3.38 8.00
C HIS A 450 1.03 4.91 7.93
N TYR A 451 0.80 5.52 6.76
CA TYR A 451 0.86 6.98 6.64
C TYR A 451 -0.45 7.66 7.08
N ASN A 452 -0.39 8.32 8.24
CA ASN A 452 -1.32 9.40 8.57
C ASN A 452 -1.07 10.57 7.63
N ARG A 453 -2.13 11.15 7.08
CA ARG A 453 -2.03 12.27 6.13
C ARG A 453 -1.91 13.63 6.85
N ILE A 454 -2.18 13.71 8.18
CA ILE A 454 -1.75 14.87 8.98
C ILE A 454 -0.24 14.84 9.30
N LYS A 455 0.37 16.01 9.08
CA LYS A 455 1.73 16.40 9.48
C LYS A 455 1.89 16.58 11.00
N LYS A 456 2.95 16.01 11.58
CA LYS A 456 3.52 16.40 12.88
C LYS A 456 3.82 17.89 12.98
#